data_AF-A0A939MLU9-F1
#
_entry.id   AF-A0A939MLU9-F1
#
_cell.length_a   1.000
_cell.length_b   1.000
_cell.length_c   1.000
_cell.angle_alpha   90.00
_cell.angle_beta   90.00
_cell.angle_gamma   90.00
#
_symmetry.space_group_name_H-M   'P 1'
#
loop_
_entity.id
_entity.type
_entity.pdbx_description
1 polymer ?
#
loop_
_entity_poly.entity_id
_entity_poly.type
_entity_poly.pdbx_seq_one_letter_code
_entity_poly.pdbx_strand_id
1 'polypeptide(L)' 'MSGCDCEHARANLEELIRGELREVDCGPIREHLADCPECRDEQQVFEKLTVAVRRACDGPAPPSLRDAVLDSMRALHD' A
#
# COMPACT_ATOMS: atom_id res chain seq x y z
N MET A 1 -24.89 0.03 -3.53
CA MET A 1 -24.45 -0.35 -2.17
C MET A 1 -23.37 -1.38 -2.36
N SER A 2 -22.11 -0.94 -2.42
CA SER A 2 -21.00 -1.89 -2.42
C SER A 2 -21.12 -2.73 -1.15
N GLY A 3 -20.99 -4.05 -1.24
CA GLY A 3 -21.25 -4.99 -0.14
C GLY A 3 -20.27 -4.89 1.04
N CYS A 4 -19.52 -3.80 1.14
CA CYS A 4 -18.50 -3.53 2.14
C CYS A 4 -19.02 -2.50 3.14
N ASP A 5 -19.10 -2.88 4.41
CA ASP A 5 -19.39 -1.98 5.53
C ASP A 5 -18.10 -1.40 6.14
N CYS A 6 -18.24 -0.49 7.10
CA CYS A 6 -17.10 0.15 7.76
C CYS A 6 -16.27 -0.84 8.58
N GLU A 7 -16.88 -1.89 9.13
CA GLU A 7 -16.15 -2.89 9.92
C GLU A 7 -15.22 -3.70 9.02
N HIS A 8 -15.74 -4.20 7.90
CA HIS A 8 -14.99 -4.91 6.90
C HIS A 8 -13.90 -4.03 6.27
N ALA A 9 -14.23 -2.79 5.91
CA ALA A 9 -13.26 -1.86 5.33
C ALA A 9 -12.06 -1.64 6.26
N ARG A 10 -12.31 -1.38 7.54
CA ARG A 10 -11.27 -1.13 8.54
C ARG A 10 -10.45 -2.36 8.87
N ALA A 11 -11.09 -3.52 8.98
CA ALA A 11 -10.40 -4.77 9.24
C ALA A 11 -9.37 -5.13 8.15
N ASN A 12 -9.60 -4.73 6.91
CA ASN A 12 -8.76 -5.03 5.76
C ASN A 12 -7.93 -3.82 5.26
N LEU A 13 -8.03 -2.67 5.95
CA LEU A 13 -7.45 -1.41 5.49
C LEU A 13 -5.92 -1.45 5.43
N GLU A 14 -5.30 -2.09 6.44
CA GLU A 14 -3.84 -2.19 6.51
C GLU A 14 -3.29 -3.06 5.37
N GLU A 15 -3.90 -4.22 5.12
CA GLU A 15 -3.53 -5.13 4.04
C GLU A 15 -3.73 -4.48 2.67
N LEU A 16 -4.83 -3.74 2.49
CA LEU A 16 -5.07 -2.95 1.29
C LEU A 16 -3.96 -1.93 1.04
N ILE A 17 -3.58 -1.15 2.06
CA ILE A 17 -2.55 -0.10 1.94
C ILE A 17 -1.15 -0.68 1.71
N ARG A 18 -0.85 -1.85 2.29
CA ARG A 18 0.43 -2.55 2.10
C ARG A 18 0.50 -3.33 0.79
N GLY A 19 -0.62 -3.47 0.06
CA GLY A 19 -0.70 -4.26 -1.17
C GLY A 19 -0.67 -5.77 -0.90
N GLU A 20 -1.08 -6.18 0.29
CA GLU A 20 -1.10 -7.58 0.76
C GLU A 20 -2.49 -8.21 0.60
N LEU A 21 -3.49 -7.43 0.22
CA LEU A 21 -4.85 -7.90 -0.03
C LEU A 21 -5.01 -8.45 -1.45
N ARG A 22 -5.85 -9.49 -1.61
CA ARG A 22 -6.17 -10.06 -2.93
C ARG A 22 -6.86 -9.02 -3.81
N GLU A 23 -6.54 -9.00 -5.10
CA GLU A 23 -7.10 -8.03 -6.05
C GLU A 23 -8.64 -7.99 -6.05
N VAL A 24 -9.28 -9.15 -5.90
CA VAL A 24 -10.75 -9.29 -5.86
C VAL A 24 -11.39 -8.61 -4.65
N ASP A 25 -10.68 -8.49 -3.53
CA ASP A 25 -11.19 -7.89 -2.29
C ASP A 25 -10.89 -6.38 -2.23
N CYS A 26 -9.90 -5.90 -3.01
CA CYS A 26 -9.52 -4.50 -3.03
C CYS A 26 -10.61 -3.56 -3.55
N GLY A 27 -11.39 -3.99 -4.55
CA GLY A 27 -12.41 -3.17 -5.21
C GLY A 27 -13.49 -2.64 -4.24
N PRO A 28 -14.21 -3.52 -3.54
CA PRO A 28 -15.26 -3.12 -2.60
C PRO A 28 -14.78 -2.16 -1.50
N ILE A 29 -13.57 -2.36 -0.97
CA ILE A 29 -13.02 -1.50 0.08
C ILE A 29 -12.65 -0.13 -0.48
N ARG A 30 -12.06 -0.06 -1.69
CA ARG A 30 -11.76 1.23 -2.34
C ARG A 30 -13.02 2.02 -2.67
N GLU A 31 -14.08 1.34 -3.10
CA GLU A 31 -15.39 1.96 -3.28
C GLU A 31 -15.93 2.50 -1.95
N HIS A 32 -15.85 1.72 -0.86
CA HIS A 32 -16.26 2.17 0.47
C HIS A 32 -15.48 3.42 0.93
N LEU A 33 -14.15 3.41 0.78
CA LEU A 33 -13.29 4.55 1.13
C LEU A 33 -13.58 5.79 0.29
N ALA A 34 -14.13 5.63 -0.92
CA ALA A 34 -14.55 6.75 -1.75
C ALA A 34 -15.75 7.50 -1.13
N ASP A 35 -16.68 6.76 -0.54
CA ASP A 35 -17.97 7.28 -0.08
C ASP A 35 -18.05 7.48 1.45
N CYS A 36 -17.09 6.95 2.23
CA CYS A 36 -17.07 7.04 3.69
C CYS A 36 -15.93 7.96 4.21
N PRO A 37 -16.26 9.17 4.70
CA PRO A 37 -15.25 10.09 5.27
C PRO A 37 -14.50 9.50 6.48
N GLU A 38 -15.19 8.77 7.36
CA GLU A 38 -14.58 8.20 8.57
C GLU A 38 -13.50 7.17 8.21
N CYS A 39 -13.80 6.24 7.29
CA CYS A 39 -12.81 5.26 6.85
C CYS A 39 -11.67 5.90 6.05
N ARG A 40 -11.93 7.00 5.35
CA ARG A 40 -10.90 7.79 4.67
C ARG A 40 -9.95 8.47 5.67
N ASP A 41 -10.48 9.00 6.77
CA ASP A 41 -9.65 9.60 7.81
C ASP A 41 -8.75 8.55 8.46
N GLU A 42 -9.28 7.35 8.72
CA GLU A 42 -8.48 6.21 9.20
C GLU A 42 -7.38 5.80 8.19
N GLN A 43 -7.70 5.75 6.90
CA GLN A 43 -6.72 5.49 5.83
C GLN A 43 -5.57 6.50 5.90
N GLN A 44 -5.88 7.79 6.01
CA GLN A 44 -4.87 8.84 6.09
C GLN A 44 -3.98 8.72 7.32
N VAL A 45 -4.53 8.34 8.48
CA VAL A 45 -3.75 8.09 9.70
C VAL A 45 -2.76 6.95 9.46
N PHE A 46 -3.22 5.84 8.90
CA PHE A 46 -2.39 4.67 8.64
C PHE A 46 -1.27 4.94 7.63
N GLU A 47 -1.57 5.65 6.54
CA GLU A 47 -0.57 6.07 5.55
C GLU A 47 0.50 6.96 6.19
N LYS A 48 0.11 7.95 6.99
CA LYS A 48 1.04 8.84 7.70
C LYS A 48 1.93 8.07 8.66
N LEU A 49 1.37 7.12 9.41
CA LEU A 49 2.12 6.26 10.32
C LEU A 49 3.13 5.40 9.55
N THR A 50 2.70 4.79 8.45
CA THR A 50 3.56 3.96 7.59
C THR A 50 4.74 4.76 7.05
N VAL A 51 4.52 5.99 6.58
CA VAL A 51 5.58 6.89 6.12
C VAL A 51 6.53 7.26 7.27
N ALA A 52 6.01 7.57 8.45
CA ALA A 52 6.83 7.92 9.62
C ALA A 52 7.75 6.76 10.02
N VAL A 53 7.21 5.53 10.08
CA VAL A 53 7.99 4.32 10.38
C VAL A 53 9.06 4.08 9.32
N ARG A 54 8.70 4.15 8.02
CA ARG A 54 9.67 3.98 6.93
C ARG A 54 10.83 4.96 7.01
N ARG A 55 10.55 6.23 7.32
CA ARG A 55 11.60 7.25 7.51
C ARG A 55 12.53 6.94 8.68
N ALA A 56 11.99 6.41 9.78
CA ALA A 56 12.78 6.02 10.95
C ALA A 56 13.64 4.76 10.68
N CYS A 57 13.23 3.93 9.74
CA CYS A 57 13.93 2.70 9.34
C CYS A 57 14.80 2.85 8.09
N ASP A 58 14.94 4.07 7.55
CA ASP A 58 15.69 4.29 6.31
C ASP A 58 17.20 4.13 6.53
N GLY A 59 17.84 3.38 5.63
CA GLY A 59 19.26 3.03 5.70
C GLY A 59 19.84 2.92 4.29
N PRO A 60 21.14 3.22 4.09
CA PRO A 60 21.73 3.22 2.77
C PRO A 60 21.66 1.82 2.16
N ALA A 61 21.07 1.71 0.96
CA ALA A 61 21.14 0.50 0.17
C ALA A 61 22.61 0.19 -0.21
N PRO A 62 22.97 -1.09 -0.42
CA PRO A 62 24.31 -1.45 -0.89
C PRO A 62 24.65 -0.72 -2.20
N PRO A 63 25.84 -0.11 -2.35
CA PRO A 63 26.20 0.62 -3.57
C PRO A 63 26.14 -0.24 -4.84
N SER A 64 26.46 -1.52 -4.72
CA SER A 64 26.40 -2.50 -5.81
C SER A 64 24.99 -2.84 -6.29
N LEU A 65 23.96 -2.59 -5.46
CA LEU A 65 22.57 -2.92 -5.80
C LEU A 65 22.09 -2.12 -7.01
N ARG A 66 22.51 -0.85 -7.10
CA ARG A 66 22.15 0.01 -8.23
C ARG A 66 22.65 -0.57 -9.55
N ASP A 67 23.91 -0.99 -9.58
CA ASP A 67 24.52 -1.52 -10.80
C ASP A 67 23.84 -2.85 -11.19
N ALA A 68 23.58 -3.73 -10.22
CA ALA A 68 22.86 -4.99 -10.44
C ALA A 68 21.44 -4.78 -11.02
N VAL A 69 20.70 -3.77 -10.53
CA VAL A 69 19.36 -3.44 -11.05
C VAL A 69 19.45 -2.94 -12.50
N LEU A 70 20.39 -2.04 -12.79
CA LEU A 70 20.56 -1.49 -14.14
C LEU A 70 20.95 -2.56 -15.16
N ASP A 71 21.81 -3.49 -14.78
CA ASP A 71 22.22 -4.60 -15.64
C ASP A 71 21.06 -5.57 -15.90
N SER A 72 20.25 -5.88 -14.89
CA SER A 72 19.04 -6.69 -15.06
C SER A 72 18.04 -6.05 -16.02
N MET A 73 17.82 -4.74 -15.91
CA MET A 73 16.92 -4.01 -16.83
C MET A 73 17.41 -4.04 -18.28
N ARG A 74 18.72 -3.94 -18.51
CA ARG A 74 19.31 -4.06 -19.87
C ARG A 74 19.08 -5.46 -20.44
N ALA A 75 19.38 -6.49 -19.65
CA ALA A 75 19.22 -7.88 -20.07
C ALA A 75 17.77 -8.28 -20.40
N LEU A 76 16.77 -7.61 -19.82
CA LEU A 76 15.35 -7.82 -20.15
C LEU A 76 14.89 -7.13 -21.44
N HIS A 77 15.65 -6.15 -21.93
CA HIS A 77 15.32 -5.38 -23.14
C HIS A 77 16.04 -5.90 -24.40
N ASP A 78 16.97 -6.83 -24.27
CA ASP A 78 17.64 -7.55 -25.36
C ASP A 78 16.92 -8.89 -25.69
#